data_AF-A0A2S7WMQ1-F1
#
_entry.id   AF-A0A2S7WMQ1-F1
#
_cell.length_a   1.000
_cell.length_b   1.000
_cell.length_c   1.000
_cell.angle_alpha   90.00
_cell.angle_beta   90.00
_cell.angle_gamma   90.00
#
_symmetry.space_group_name_H-M   'P 1'
#
loop_
_entity.id
_entity.type
_entity.pdbx_description
1 polymer ?
#
loop_
_entity_poly.entity_id
_entity_poly.type
_entity_poly.pdbx_seq_one_letter_code
_entity_poly.pdbx_strand_id
1 'polypeptide(L)'
;MNIIKIEKMSLLKIMLFCTIFFICNTKAQTERDKDWASWTTIALEYKLNDTWSFGLEEQFRLKENFSTVDEFFTELTTEYKLFKGLKLGVGLSCP
;
A
#
# COMPACT_ATOMS: atom_id res chain seq x y z
N MET A 1 -11.70 24.26 43.29
CA MET A 1 -11.11 22.89 43.17
C MET A 1 -12.09 21.84 42.65
N ASN A 2 -13.40 21.91 42.98
CA ASN A 2 -14.36 20.85 42.61
C ASN A 2 -14.84 20.86 41.15
N ILE A 3 -14.98 22.02 40.51
CA ILE A 3 -15.49 22.13 39.13
C ILE A 3 -14.52 21.50 38.11
N ILE A 4 -13.22 21.83 38.21
CA ILE A 4 -12.16 21.26 37.35
C ILE A 4 -12.06 19.73 37.50
N LYS A 5 -12.35 19.18 38.69
CA LYS A 5 -12.34 17.73 38.94
C LYS A 5 -13.52 17.02 38.28
N ILE A 6 -14.68 17.68 38.17
CA ILE A 6 -15.90 17.15 37.53
C ILE A 6 -15.74 17.11 36.02
N GLU A 7 -15.19 18.16 35.40
CA GLU A 7 -14.93 18.20 33.95
C GLU A 7 -13.92 17.12 33.52
N LYS A 8 -12.84 16.94 34.28
CA LYS A 8 -11.87 15.85 34.04
C LYS A 8 -12.50 14.46 34.17
N MET A 9 -13.42 14.27 35.12
CA MET A 9 -14.11 13.00 35.33
C MET A 9 -15.16 12.72 34.23
N SER A 10 -15.74 13.77 33.65
CA SER A 10 -16.62 13.67 32.46
C SER A 10 -15.82 13.28 31.21
N LEU A 11 -14.68 13.95 30.98
CA LEU A 11 -13.76 13.64 29.87
C LEU A 11 -13.23 12.21 29.92
N LEU A 12 -12.87 11.71 31.11
CA LEU A 12 -12.41 10.33 31.28
C LEU A 12 -13.48 9.30 30.89
N LYS A 13 -14.75 9.56 31.21
CA LYS A 13 -15.87 8.68 30.85
C LYS A 13 -16.15 8.70 29.35
N ILE A 14 -16.05 9.86 28.71
CA ILE A 14 -16.17 9.99 27.25
C ILE A 14 -15.04 9.23 26.56
N MET A 15 -13.81 9.37 27.05
CA MET A 15 -12.66 8.65 26.49
C MET A 15 -12.81 7.13 26.65
N LEU A 16 -13.30 6.66 27.80
CA LEU A 16 -13.61 5.24 28.01
C LEU A 16 -14.69 4.73 27.06
N PHE A 17 -15.74 5.51 26.83
CA PHE A 17 -16.83 5.18 25.90
C PHE A 17 -16.32 5.08 24.45
N CYS A 18 -15.49 6.03 24.01
CA CYS A 18 -14.88 6.00 22.68
C CYS A 18 -13.99 4.76 22.47
N THR A 19 -13.20 4.38 23.47
CA THR A 19 -12.35 3.17 23.40
C THR A 19 -13.18 1.89 23.28
N ILE A 20 -14.28 1.78 24.01
CA ILE A 20 -15.20 0.63 23.93
C ILE A 20 -15.83 0.55 22.53
N PHE A 21 -16.24 1.69 21.97
CA PHE A 21 -16.82 1.74 20.62
C PHE A 21 -15.82 1.35 19.53
N PHE A 22 -14.53 1.66 19.73
CA PHE A 22 -13.47 1.31 18.78
C PHE A 22 -13.20 -0.21 18.72
N ILE A 23 -13.28 -0.91 19.85
CA ILE A 23 -13.00 -2.37 19.92
C ILE A 23 -14.06 -3.20 19.19
N CYS A 24 -15.32 -2.73 19.14
CA CYS A 24 -16.40 -3.47 18.47
C CYS A 24 -16.31 -3.48 16.94
N ASN A 25 -15.57 -2.54 16.34
CA ASN A 25 -15.51 -2.36 14.88
C ASN A 25 -14.29 -3.03 14.22
N THR A 26 -13.44 -3.74 14.97
CA THR A 26 -12.27 -4.42 14.41
C THR A 26 -12.64 -5.80 13.85
N LYS A 27 -13.40 -5.83 12.77
CA LYS A 27 -13.69 -7.05 11.98
C LYS A 27 -13.25 -6.85 10.53
N ALA A 28 -12.03 -6.33 10.32
CA ALA A 28 -11.50 -6.08 8.99
C ALA A 28 -10.92 -7.35 8.32
N GLN A 29 -10.58 -8.38 9.11
CA GLN A 29 -9.97 -9.62 8.63
C GLN A 29 -10.68 -10.81 9.28
N THR A 30 -11.53 -11.49 8.51
CA THR A 30 -12.25 -12.69 8.96
C THR A 30 -11.35 -13.91 8.75
N GLU A 31 -11.51 -14.96 9.55
CA GLU A 31 -10.67 -16.18 9.52
C GLU A 31 -10.65 -16.91 8.16
N ARG A 32 -11.56 -16.60 7.23
CA ARG A 32 -11.61 -17.16 5.87
C ARG A 32 -10.57 -16.58 4.91
N ASP A 33 -10.03 -15.39 5.18
CA ASP A 33 -9.08 -14.69 4.29
C ASP A 33 -7.70 -14.57 4.96
N LYS A 34 -7.32 -15.56 5.76
CA LYS A 34 -6.06 -15.58 6.51
C LYS A 34 -4.87 -16.08 5.67
N ASP A 35 -4.97 -15.94 4.34
CA ASP A 35 -3.90 -16.33 3.43
C ASP A 35 -2.96 -15.15 3.21
N TRP A 36 -1.69 -15.34 3.57
CA TRP A 36 -0.68 -14.35 3.29
C TRP A 36 -0.33 -14.38 1.81
N ALA A 37 -0.49 -13.23 1.17
CA ALA A 37 -0.02 -12.97 -0.17
C ALA A 37 1.11 -11.94 -0.14
N SER A 38 2.05 -12.06 -1.06
CA SER A 38 3.17 -11.16 -1.19
C SER A 38 3.38 -10.77 -2.63
N TRP A 39 3.60 -9.48 -2.82
CA TRP A 39 4.03 -8.89 -4.07
C TRP A 39 5.51 -8.58 -3.97
N THR A 40 6.29 -9.18 -4.85
CA THR A 40 7.72 -8.92 -5.00
C THR A 40 7.94 -8.33 -6.38
N THR A 41 8.47 -7.12 -6.41
CA THR A 41 8.77 -6.41 -7.66
C THR A 41 10.26 -6.18 -7.77
N ILE A 42 10.84 -6.53 -8.91
CA ILE A 42 12.22 -6.23 -9.27
C ILE A 42 12.18 -5.29 -10.45
N ALA A 43 12.66 -4.06 -10.27
CA ALA A 43 12.66 -3.03 -11.32
C ALA A 43 14.08 -2.58 -11.65
N LEU A 44 14.36 -2.48 -12.94
CA LEU A 44 15.57 -1.91 -13.51
C LEU A 44 15.20 -0.65 -14.32
N GLU A 45 15.70 0.50 -13.90
CA GLU A 45 15.54 1.75 -14.63
C GLU A 45 16.85 2.14 -15.33
N TYR A 46 16.77 2.40 -16.63
CA TYR A 46 17.88 2.90 -17.44
C TYR A 46 17.55 4.29 -17.99
N LYS A 47 18.29 5.30 -17.50
CA LYS A 47 18.17 6.67 -17.98
C LYS A 47 19.12 6.90 -19.16
N LEU A 48 18.58 6.95 -20.38
CA LEU A 48 19.37 7.20 -21.59
C LEU A 48 19.88 8.64 -21.66
N ASN A 49 19.02 9.61 -21.32
CA ASN A 49 19.39 11.03 -21.21
C ASN A 49 18.41 11.78 -20.30
N ASP A 50 18.51 13.11 -20.21
CA ASP A 50 17.59 13.90 -19.37
C ASP A 50 16.14 13.92 -19.88
N THR A 51 15.89 13.41 -21.08
CA THR A 51 14.59 13.41 -21.75
C THR A 51 13.96 12.01 -21.77
N TRP A 52 14.73 10.94 -21.96
CA TRP A 52 14.25 9.57 -22.11
C TRP A 52 14.77 8.66 -20.99
N SER A 53 13.85 7.91 -20.39
CA SER A 53 14.14 6.79 -19.48
C SER A 53 13.38 5.55 -19.92
N PHE A 54 13.99 4.38 -19.69
CA PHE A 54 13.39 3.08 -19.95
C PHE A 54 13.36 2.30 -18.65
N GLY A 55 12.30 1.51 -18.43
CA GLY A 55 12.19 0.63 -17.27
C GLY A 55 11.88 -0.79 -17.72
N LEU A 56 12.42 -1.75 -16.98
CA LEU A 56 12.05 -3.16 -17.06
C LEU A 56 11.70 -3.60 -15.64
N GLU A 57 10.48 -4.07 -15.45
CA GLU A 57 9.96 -4.47 -14.17
C GLU A 57 9.45 -5.91 -14.24
N GLU A 58 9.84 -6.74 -13.29
CA GLU A 58 9.29 -8.08 -13.10
C GLU A 58 8.50 -8.08 -11.80
N GLN A 59 7.22 -8.41 -11.90
CA GLN A 59 6.35 -8.57 -10.74
C GLN A 59 6.07 -10.05 -10.51
N PHE A 60 6.20 -10.46 -9.26
CA PHE A 60 5.97 -11.82 -8.81
C PHE A 60 5.04 -11.82 -7.60
N ARG A 61 3.88 -12.43 -7.78
CA ARG A 61 2.86 -12.54 -6.75
C ARG A 61 2.80 -13.97 -6.21
N LEU A 62 3.02 -14.08 -4.92
CA LEU A 62 2.82 -15.31 -4.16
C LEU A 62 1.53 -15.23 -3.35
N LYS A 63 0.82 -16.35 -3.21
CA LYS A 63 -0.37 -16.53 -2.36
C LYS A 63 -0.24 -17.78 -1.49
N GLU A 64 -1.25 -18.02 -0.64
CA GLU A 64 -1.33 -19.20 0.23
C GLU A 64 -0.07 -19.36 1.10
N ASN A 65 0.28 -18.30 1.86
CA ASN A 65 1.45 -18.28 2.74
C ASN A 65 2.76 -18.52 1.98
N PHE A 66 2.94 -17.81 0.87
CA PHE A 66 4.14 -17.88 0.01
C PHE A 66 4.37 -19.23 -0.67
N SER A 67 3.40 -20.14 -0.64
CA SER A 67 3.56 -21.51 -1.15
C SER A 67 3.21 -21.63 -2.64
N THR A 68 2.34 -20.75 -3.14
CA THR A 68 1.80 -20.84 -4.50
C THR A 68 2.10 -19.55 -5.28
N VAL A 69 2.62 -19.69 -6.50
CA VAL A 69 2.73 -18.58 -7.46
C VAL A 69 1.34 -18.31 -8.04
N ASP A 70 0.85 -17.09 -7.83
CA ASP A 70 -0.45 -16.65 -8.35
C ASP A 70 -0.28 -15.97 -9.71
N GLU A 71 0.69 -15.07 -9.81
CA GLU A 71 0.87 -14.21 -10.97
C GLU A 71 2.36 -13.87 -11.15
N PHE A 72 2.81 -13.86 -12.39
CA PHE A 72 4.13 -13.38 -12.78
C PHE A 72 3.98 -12.61 -14.08
N PHE A 73 4.53 -11.41 -14.15
CA PHE A 73 4.52 -10.63 -15.38
C PHE A 73 5.72 -9.72 -15.46
N THR A 74 6.09 -9.40 -16.69
CA THR A 74 7.16 -8.46 -17.01
C THR A 74 6.55 -7.22 -17.64
N GLU A 75 6.88 -6.05 -17.14
CA GLU A 75 6.47 -4.76 -17.67
C GLU A 75 7.68 -4.00 -18.23
N LEU A 76 7.57 -3.57 -19.48
CA LEU A 76 8.53 -2.70 -20.12
C LEU A 76 7.95 -1.31 -20.24
N THR A 77 8.63 -0.32 -19.67
CA THR A 77 8.19 1.07 -19.65
C THR A 77 9.16 1.96 -20.42
N THR A 78 8.61 2.99 -21.06
CA THR A 78 9.36 4.06 -21.70
C THR A 78 8.77 5.38 -21.28
N GLU A 79 9.60 6.26 -20.74
CA GLU A 79 9.23 7.58 -20.26
C GLU A 79 9.89 8.68 -21.09
N TYR A 80 9.11 9.72 -21.38
CA TYR A 80 9.53 10.95 -22.02
C TYR A 80 9.27 12.16 -21.10
N LYS A 81 10.31 12.96 -20.85
CA LYS A 81 10.20 14.18 -20.04
C LYS A 81 9.80 15.36 -20.91
N LEU A 82 8.59 15.88 -20.70
CA LEU A 82 8.09 17.07 -21.39
C LEU A 82 8.72 18.36 -20.84
N PHE A 83 8.72 18.52 -19.52
CA PHE A 83 9.34 19.64 -18.82
C PHE A 83 9.74 19.23 -17.41
N LYS A 84 10.50 20.09 -16.71
CA LYS A 84 10.90 19.82 -15.32
C LYS A 84 9.64 19.64 -14.45
N GLY A 85 9.40 18.41 -13.99
CA GLY A 85 8.26 18.06 -13.16
C GLY A 85 7.14 17.28 -13.86
N LEU A 86 7.16 17.14 -15.20
CA LEU A 86 6.20 16.31 -15.93
C LEU A 86 6.90 15.33 -16.87
N LYS A 87 6.62 14.05 -16.68
CA LYS A 87 7.01 12.94 -17.56
C LYS A 87 5.76 12.25 -18.07
N LEU A 88 5.79 11.81 -19.32
CA LEU A 88 4.80 10.90 -19.91
C LEU A 88 5.42 9.52 -20.02
N GLY A 89 4.77 8.50 -19.50
CA GLY A 89 5.20 7.12 -19.60
C GLY A 89 4.23 6.30 -20.45
N VAL A 90 4.75 5.32 -21.19
CA VAL A 90 3.98 4.24 -21.79
C VAL A 90 4.58 2.93 -21.29
N GLY A 91 3.72 2.04 -20.78
CA GLY A 91 4.09 0.71 -20.30
C GLY A 91 3.41 -0.38 -21.15
N LEU A 92 4.14 -1.45 -21.41
CA LEU A 92 3.64 -2.67 -22.00
C LEU A 92 3.91 -3.81 -21.00
N SER A 93 2.85 -4.43 -20.50
CA SER A 93 2.94 -5.60 -19.63
C SER A 93 2.71 -6.88 -20.42
N CYS A 94 3.57 -7.87 -20.19
CA CYS A 94 3.44 -9.23 -20.68
C CYS A 94 3.27 -10.17 -19.48
N PRO A 95 2.13 -10.88 -19.37
CA PRO A 95 1.97 -11.96 -18.41
C PRO A 95 2.80 -13.20 -18.77
#